data_AF-A0A3N2DGN6-F1
#
_entry.id   AF-A0A3N2DGN6-F1
#
_cell.length_a   1.000
_cell.length_b   1.000
_cell.length_c   1.000
_cell.angle_alpha   90.00
_cell.angle_beta   90.00
_cell.angle_gamma   90.00
#
_symmetry.space_group_name_H-M   'P 1'
#
loop_
_entity.id
_entity.type
_entity.pdbx_description
1 polymer ?
#
loop_
_entity_poly.entity_id
_entity_poly.type
_entity_poly.pdbx_seq_one_letter_code
_entity_poly.pdbx_strand_id
1 'polypeptide(L)'
;MSGLGESMRKIVLAASVLLTVMSAEAAEQATIDTYNKTCVICHGSGAAGAPKFAHQEDWSPRLAKGMPALKESVHKGLNAMPPMGMCQDCSDEDFEKLINYMSTGK
;
A
#
# COMPACT_ATOMS: atom_id res chain seq x y z
N MET A 1 42.47 -22.44 10.13
CA MET A 1 41.07 -22.24 10.56
C MET A 1 40.37 -21.02 9.91
N SER A 2 40.91 -20.44 8.84
CA SER A 2 40.39 -19.19 8.25
C SER A 2 39.21 -19.36 7.29
N GLY A 3 39.00 -20.56 6.72
CA GLY A 3 37.94 -20.80 5.72
C GLY A 3 36.53 -21.04 6.28
N LEU A 4 36.43 -21.41 7.56
CA LEU A 4 35.14 -21.71 8.20
C LEU A 4 34.37 -20.42 8.56
N GLY A 5 35.08 -19.38 8.99
CA GLY A 5 34.48 -18.08 9.36
C GLY A 5 33.93 -17.29 8.18
N GLU A 6 34.57 -17.38 7.01
CA GLU A 6 34.10 -16.72 5.78
C GLU A 6 32.89 -17.46 5.18
N SER A 7 32.90 -18.80 5.23
CA SER A 7 31.75 -19.61 4.83
C SER A 7 30.55 -19.37 5.75
N MET A 8 30.77 -19.29 7.06
CA MET A 8 29.71 -19.01 8.04
C MET A 8 29.13 -17.60 7.86
N ARG A 9 29.95 -16.58 7.58
CA ARG A 9 29.47 -15.23 7.24
C ARG A 9 28.62 -15.21 5.97
N LYS A 10 29.03 -15.92 4.92
CA LYS A 10 28.27 -16.02 3.66
C LYS A 10 26.92 -16.72 3.87
N ILE A 11 26.88 -17.77 4.68
CA ILE A 11 25.63 -18.49 5.02
C ILE A 11 24.69 -17.59 5.84
N VAL A 12 25.21 -16.86 6.83
CA VAL A 12 24.41 -15.93 7.65
C VAL A 12 23.85 -14.78 6.80
N LEU A 13 24.65 -14.19 5.91
CA LEU A 13 24.21 -13.12 5.01
C LEU A 13 23.17 -13.60 3.98
N ALA A 14 23.33 -14.80 3.42
CA ALA A 14 22.36 -15.36 2.47
C ALA A 14 21.03 -15.70 3.16
N ALA A 15 21.06 -16.24 4.38
CA ALA A 15 19.86 -16.54 5.15
C ALA A 15 19.10 -15.28 5.56
N SER A 16 19.78 -14.22 5.99
CA SER A 16 19.14 -12.95 6.39
C SER A 16 18.49 -12.21 5.21
N VAL A 17 19.09 -12.25 4.02
CA VAL A 17 18.49 -11.67 2.81
C VAL A 17 17.21 -12.42 2.40
N LEU A 18 17.22 -13.76 2.45
CA LEU A 18 16.02 -14.57 2.15
C LEU A 18 14.83 -14.26 3.08
N LEU A 19 15.08 -14.06 4.37
CA LEU A 19 14.03 -13.72 5.34
C LEU A 19 13.40 -12.35 5.06
N THR A 20 14.20 -11.36 4.65
CA THR A 20 13.69 -10.00 4.41
C THR A 20 12.80 -9.89 3.16
N VAL A 21 13.08 -10.64 2.10
CA VAL A 21 12.29 -10.55 0.85
C VAL A 21 10.87 -11.11 1.02
N MET A 22 10.74 -12.26 1.71
CA MET A 22 9.43 -12.90 1.94
C MET A 22 8.46 -12.01 2.72
N SER A 23 8.96 -11.23 3.69
CA SER A 23 8.11 -10.31 4.47
C SER A 23 7.61 -9.13 3.66
N ALA A 24 8.40 -8.63 2.69
CA ALA A 24 7.99 -7.53 1.83
C ALA A 24 6.87 -7.95 0.87
N GLU A 25 7.01 -9.10 0.22
CA GLU A 25 5.98 -9.66 -0.67
C GLU A 25 4.67 -9.92 0.07
N ALA A 26 4.73 -10.44 1.30
CA ALA A 26 3.52 -10.64 2.12
C ALA A 26 2.82 -9.31 2.48
N ALA A 27 3.57 -8.25 2.75
CA ALA A 27 3.02 -6.94 3.05
C ALA A 27 2.38 -6.27 1.81
N GLU A 28 2.98 -6.46 0.63
CA GLU A 28 2.42 -6.00 -0.63
C GLU A 28 1.12 -6.75 -0.96
N GLN A 29 1.12 -8.08 -0.80
CA GLN A 29 -0.08 -8.89 -1.01
C GLN A 29 -1.22 -8.45 -0.06
N ALA A 30 -0.92 -8.18 1.21
CA ALA A 30 -1.92 -7.68 2.16
C ALA A 30 -2.54 -6.35 1.73
N THR A 31 -1.77 -5.47 1.09
CA THR A 31 -2.25 -4.20 0.53
C THR A 31 -3.22 -4.46 -0.62
N ILE A 32 -2.85 -5.36 -1.55
CA ILE A 32 -3.67 -5.76 -2.71
C ILE A 32 -4.99 -6.39 -2.24
N ASP A 33 -4.93 -7.30 -1.27
CA ASP A 33 -6.10 -7.97 -0.71
C ASP A 33 -7.05 -6.97 -0.06
N THR A 34 -6.50 -6.00 0.68
CA THR A 34 -7.28 -4.94 1.32
C THR A 34 -7.95 -4.05 0.27
N TYR A 35 -7.23 -3.63 -0.77
CA TYR A 35 -7.82 -2.89 -1.90
C TYR A 35 -8.99 -3.65 -2.53
N ASN A 36 -8.80 -4.95 -2.82
CA ASN A 36 -9.82 -5.79 -3.44
C ASN A 36 -11.04 -6.02 -2.53
N LYS A 37 -10.84 -6.05 -1.21
CA LYS A 37 -11.91 -6.24 -0.24
C LYS A 37 -12.77 -4.98 -0.04
N THR A 38 -12.17 -3.79 -0.08
CA THR A 38 -12.84 -2.55 0.37
C THR A 38 -12.82 -1.45 -0.70
N CYS A 39 -11.65 -1.06 -1.17
CA CYS A 39 -11.46 0.15 -1.98
C CYS A 39 -11.96 0.00 -3.43
N VAL A 40 -11.81 -1.19 -4.02
CA VAL A 40 -12.12 -1.47 -5.43
C VAL A 40 -13.58 -1.19 -5.79
N ILE A 41 -14.49 -1.32 -4.81
CA ILE A 41 -15.94 -1.12 -4.99
C ILE A 41 -16.22 0.25 -5.64
N CYS A 42 -15.49 1.28 -5.23
CA CYS A 42 -15.62 2.62 -5.79
C CYS A 42 -14.48 2.95 -6.75
N HIS A 43 -13.23 2.64 -6.36
CA HIS A 43 -12.05 3.06 -7.10
C HIS A 43 -11.76 2.21 -8.35
N GLY A 44 -12.35 1.02 -8.49
CA GLY A 44 -12.19 0.20 -9.69
C GLY A 44 -12.90 0.79 -10.91
N SER A 45 -14.10 1.33 -10.72
CA SER A 45 -14.94 1.90 -11.80
C SER A 45 -15.00 3.43 -11.80
N GLY A 46 -14.59 4.07 -10.70
CA GLY A 46 -14.80 5.50 -10.47
C GLY A 46 -16.22 5.82 -10.00
N ALA A 47 -16.88 4.88 -9.33
CA ALA A 47 -18.25 5.04 -8.85
C ALA A 47 -18.37 6.30 -7.97
N ALA A 48 -19.48 7.03 -8.15
CA ALA A 48 -19.76 8.28 -7.44
C ALA A 48 -18.64 9.35 -7.53
N GLY A 49 -17.81 9.30 -8.59
CA GLY A 49 -16.71 10.25 -8.81
C GLY A 49 -15.43 9.92 -8.03
N ALA A 50 -15.28 8.69 -7.55
CA ALA A 50 -14.03 8.22 -6.96
C ALA A 50 -12.88 8.26 -8.00
N PRO A 51 -11.64 8.61 -7.61
CA PRO A 51 -10.50 8.54 -8.51
C PRO A 51 -10.24 7.08 -8.90
N LYS A 52 -10.18 6.82 -10.20
CA LYS A 52 -10.03 5.45 -10.72
C LYS A 52 -8.63 4.90 -10.44
N PHE A 53 -8.57 3.60 -10.19
CA PHE A 53 -7.32 2.87 -9.98
C PHE A 53 -6.32 3.11 -11.12
N ALA A 54 -5.09 3.47 -10.75
CA ALA A 54 -3.98 3.81 -11.64
C ALA A 54 -4.30 4.89 -12.70
N HIS A 55 -5.37 5.67 -12.53
CA HIS A 55 -5.72 6.75 -13.45
C HIS A 55 -4.96 8.03 -13.11
N GLN A 56 -3.86 8.26 -13.80
CA GLN A 56 -2.92 9.33 -13.49
C GLN A 56 -3.56 10.72 -13.43
N GLU A 57 -4.54 11.01 -14.30
CA GLU A 57 -5.23 12.30 -14.33
C GLU A 57 -6.09 12.53 -13.09
N ASP A 58 -6.67 11.46 -12.53
CA ASP A 58 -7.44 11.55 -11.28
C ASP A 58 -6.49 11.74 -10.09
N TRP A 59 -5.36 11.04 -10.08
CA TRP A 59 -4.46 10.98 -8.93
C TRP A 59 -3.46 12.13 -8.84
N SER A 60 -2.95 12.66 -9.96
CA SER A 60 -1.95 13.74 -9.96
C SER A 60 -2.35 14.96 -9.11
N PRO A 61 -3.55 15.57 -9.27
CA PRO A 61 -3.95 16.72 -8.43
C PRO A 61 -4.22 16.34 -6.97
N ARG A 62 -4.44 15.05 -6.67
CA ARG A 62 -4.63 14.54 -5.31
C ARG A 62 -3.29 14.35 -4.61
N LEU A 63 -2.34 13.70 -5.28
CA LEU A 63 -0.97 13.51 -4.80
C LEU A 63 -0.26 14.85 -4.54
N ALA A 64 -0.56 15.88 -5.34
CA ALA A 64 -0.04 17.24 -5.11
C ALA A 64 -0.44 17.86 -3.76
N LYS A 65 -1.50 17.36 -3.09
CA LYS A 65 -1.89 17.79 -1.74
C LYS A 65 -1.02 17.17 -0.64
N GLY A 66 -0.24 16.14 -0.97
CA GLY A 66 0.59 15.39 -0.04
C GLY A 66 -0.15 14.28 0.69
N MET A 67 0.61 13.25 1.09
CA MET A 67 0.10 12.05 1.77
C MET A 67 -0.68 12.35 3.06
N PRO A 68 -0.26 13.28 3.95
CA PRO A 68 -1.02 13.55 5.17
C PRO A 68 -2.46 14.02 4.91
N ALA A 69 -2.67 14.91 3.94
CA ALA A 69 -4.00 15.40 3.59
C ALA A 69 -4.89 14.31 2.96
N LEU A 70 -4.28 13.40 2.19
CA LEU A 70 -5.00 12.26 1.62
C LEU A 70 -5.44 11.28 2.73
N LYS A 71 -4.55 10.94 3.66
CA LYS A 71 -4.91 10.09 4.81
C LYS A 71 -5.99 10.72 5.66
N GLU A 72 -5.91 12.03 5.94
CA GLU A 72 -6.96 12.75 6.66
C GLU A 72 -8.33 12.64 5.96
N SER A 73 -8.35 12.74 4.63
CA SER A 73 -9.57 12.57 3.83
C SER A 73 -10.11 11.13 3.92
N VAL A 74 -9.24 10.11 3.98
CA VAL A 74 -9.64 8.72 4.19
C VAL A 74 -10.25 8.52 5.57
N HIS A 75 -9.58 9.00 6.62
CA HIS A 75 -10.06 8.91 8.01
C HIS A 75 -11.43 9.55 8.19
N LYS A 76 -11.60 10.78 7.71
CA LYS A 76 -12.84 11.55 7.90
C LYS A 76 -13.94 11.18 6.92
N GLY A 77 -13.58 10.55 5.80
CA GLY A 77 -14.44 10.45 4.63
C GLY A 77 -14.47 11.76 3.84
N LEU A 78 -14.82 11.66 2.55
CA LEU A 78 -14.92 12.81 1.66
C LEU A 78 -15.93 12.53 0.55
N ASN A 79 -16.90 13.43 0.39
CA ASN A 79 -18.00 13.28 -0.56
C ASN A 79 -18.73 11.93 -0.33
N ALA A 80 -18.78 11.06 -1.35
CA ALA A 80 -19.37 9.73 -1.27
C ALA A 80 -18.46 8.67 -0.62
N MET A 81 -17.20 8.99 -0.35
CA MET A 81 -16.28 8.07 0.32
C MET A 81 -16.55 8.07 1.83
N PRO A 82 -16.94 6.94 2.44
CA PRO A 82 -17.22 6.87 3.86
C PRO A 82 -15.94 7.04 4.70
N PRO A 83 -16.05 7.42 5.99
CA PRO A 83 -14.94 7.38 6.93
C PRO A 83 -14.23 6.02 6.89
N MET A 84 -12.90 6.04 6.94
CA MET A 84 -12.01 4.89 6.87
C MET A 84 -12.06 4.09 5.55
N GLY A 85 -12.77 4.57 4.51
CA GLY A 85 -12.81 3.89 3.21
C GLY A 85 -13.27 2.42 3.27
N MET A 86 -14.20 2.12 4.19
CA MET A 86 -14.66 0.74 4.52
C MET A 86 -13.58 -0.19 5.12
N CYS A 87 -12.41 0.32 5.51
CA CYS A 87 -11.38 -0.44 6.22
C CYS A 87 -11.22 0.06 7.66
N GLN A 88 -12.03 -0.45 8.58
CA GLN A 88 -11.99 -0.03 9.99
C GLN A 88 -10.74 -0.50 10.74
N ASP A 89 -10.10 -1.58 10.25
CA ASP A 89 -8.91 -2.15 10.86
C ASP A 89 -7.60 -1.62 10.23
N CYS A 90 -7.69 -0.72 9.25
CA CYS A 90 -6.51 -0.14 8.58
C CYS A 90 -5.82 0.89 9.47
N SER A 91 -4.49 0.79 9.55
CA SER A 91 -3.62 1.81 10.15
C SER A 91 -3.32 2.96 9.18
N ASP A 92 -2.68 4.01 9.69
CA ASP A 92 -2.13 5.10 8.86
C ASP A 92 -1.10 4.63 7.84
N GLU A 93 -0.38 3.55 8.14
CA GLU A 93 0.59 2.96 7.22
C GLU A 93 -0.11 2.17 6.12
N ASP A 94 -1.19 1.45 6.45
CA ASP A 94 -1.99 0.72 5.47
C ASP A 94 -2.65 1.68 4.49
N PHE A 95 -3.19 2.81 4.96
CA PHE A 95 -3.75 3.84 4.08
C PHE A 95 -2.70 4.46 3.17
N GLU A 96 -1.48 4.67 3.65
CA GLU A 96 -0.38 5.16 2.80
C GLU A 96 -0.07 4.18 1.67
N LYS A 97 0.06 2.89 1.99
CA LYS A 97 0.27 1.81 1.01
C LYS A 97 -0.89 1.71 0.02
N LEU A 98 -2.13 1.76 0.50
CA LEU A 98 -3.32 1.72 -0.35
C LEU A 98 -3.42 2.92 -1.29
N ILE A 99 -3.10 4.14 -0.82
CA ILE A 99 -3.08 5.34 -1.67
C ILE A 99 -2.01 5.21 -2.76
N ASN A 100 -0.81 4.72 -2.42
CA ASN A 100 0.26 4.48 -3.38
C ASN A 100 -0.14 3.42 -4.41
N TYR A 101 -0.69 2.29 -3.94
CA TYR A 101 -1.16 1.20 -4.78
C TYR A 101 -2.25 1.67 -5.74
N MET A 102 -3.26 2.40 -5.23
CA MET A 102 -4.35 2.91 -6.06
C MET A 102 -3.91 3.97 -7.06
N SER A 103 -2.88 4.76 -6.75
CA SER A 103 -2.43 5.84 -7.62
C SER A 103 -1.46 5.37 -8.72
N THR A 104 -0.70 4.30 -8.47
CA THR A 104 0.34 3.82 -9.39
C THR A 104 0.05 2.45 -10.02
N GLY A 105 -0.84 1.67 -9.41
CA GLY A 105 -1.10 0.28 -9.76
C GLY A 105 0.05 -0.67 -9.47
N LYS A 106 1.00 -0.23 -8.64
CA LYS A 106 2.24 -0.92 -8.28
C LYS A 106 2.44 -0.87 -6.77
#